data_AF-A0A0D6AW05-F1
#
_entry.id   AF-A0A0D6AW05-F1
#
_cell.length_a   1.000
_cell.length_b   1.000
_cell.length_c   1.000
_cell.angle_alpha   90.00
_cell.angle_beta   90.00
_cell.angle_gamma   90.00
#
_symmetry.space_group_name_H-M   'P 1'
#
loop_
_entity.id
_entity.type
_entity.pdbx_description
1 polymer ?
#
loop_
_entity_poly.entity_id
_entity_poly.type
_entity_poly.pdbx_seq_one_letter_code
_entity_poly.pdbx_strand_id
1 'polypeptide(L)' 'MSKRDLNPLFQKIDRGVKLAIKNELDKHRRLNQAISIYQDGKIITLKGEEIGKILDNNKDND' A
#
# COMPACT_ATOMS: atom_id res chain seq x y z
N MET A 1 -23.11 5.76 0.08
CA MET A 1 -22.30 4.90 -0.82
C MET A 1 -22.16 5.58 -2.16
N SER A 2 -20.93 5.81 -2.61
CA SER A 2 -20.64 6.31 -3.95
C SER A 2 -20.90 5.22 -4.99
N LYS A 3 -21.20 5.59 -6.24
CA LYS A 3 -21.37 4.67 -7.37
C LYS A 3 -20.14 3.78 -7.61
N ARG A 4 -18.97 4.18 -7.08
CA ARG A 4 -17.72 3.39 -7.08
C ARG A 4 -17.76 2.26 -6.06
N ASP A 5 -18.35 2.49 -4.89
CA ASP A 5 -18.42 1.51 -3.79
C ASP A 5 -19.32 0.32 -4.14
N LEU A 6 -20.25 0.51 -5.09
CA LEU A 6 -21.21 -0.51 -5.53
C LEU A 6 -20.81 -1.22 -6.84
N ASN A 7 -19.67 -0.87 -7.45
CA ASN A 7 -19.22 -1.50 -8.70
C ASN A 7 -18.30 -2.71 -8.40
N PRO A 8 -18.74 -3.96 -8.67
CA PRO A 8 -17.95 -5.16 -8.37
C PRO A 8 -16.62 -5.22 -9.10
N LEU A 9 -16.54 -4.66 -10.31
CA LEU A 9 -15.29 -4.61 -11.07
C LEU A 9 -14.30 -3.66 -10.41
N PHE A 10 -14.76 -2.50 -9.95
CA PHE A 10 -13.93 -1.54 -9.23
C PHE A 10 -13.37 -2.15 -7.94
N GLN A 11 -14.21 -2.80 -7.13
CA GLN A 11 -13.78 -3.46 -5.90
C GLN A 11 -12.73 -4.57 -6.17
N LYS A 12 -12.93 -5.37 -7.23
CA LYS A 12 -11.98 -6.42 -7.60
C LYS A 12 -10.63 -5.84 -8.00
N ILE A 13 -10.63 -4.74 -8.77
CA ILE A 13 -9.41 -4.04 -9.16
C ILE A 13 -8.73 -3.42 -7.94
N ASP A 14 -9.46 -2.71 -7.09
CA ASP A 14 -8.94 -2.08 -5.87
C ASP A 14 -8.26 -3.10 -4.94
N ARG A 15 -8.94 -4.21 -4.65
CA ARG A 15 -8.39 -5.31 -3.84
C ARG A 15 -7.13 -5.92 -4.47
N GLY A 16 -7.17 -6.18 -5.77
CA GLY A 16 -6.03 -6.75 -6.49
C GLY A 16 -4.79 -5.84 -6.45
N VAL A 17 -4.99 -4.54 -6.66
CA VAL A 17 -3.92 -3.54 -6.61
C VAL A 17 -3.35 -3.43 -5.20
N LYS A 18 -4.20 -3.31 -4.16
CA LYS A 18 -3.75 -3.26 -2.76
C LYS A 18 -2.94 -4.49 -2.37
N LEU A 19 -3.37 -5.68 -2.78
CA LEU A 19 -2.66 -6.92 -2.50
C LEU A 19 -1.28 -6.96 -3.18
N ALA A 20 -1.20 -6.56 -4.46
CA ALA A 20 0.07 -6.51 -5.19
C ALA A 20 1.06 -5.53 -4.53
N ILE A 21 0.60 -4.33 -4.16
CA ILE A 21 1.41 -3.33 -3.47
C ILE A 21 1.89 -3.87 -2.12
N LYS A 22 0.99 -4.43 -1.31
CA LYS A 22 1.33 -5.00 -0.01
C LYS A 22 2.42 -6.06 -0.11
N ASN A 23 2.32 -6.98 -1.08
CA ASN A 23 3.30 -8.03 -1.28
C ASN A 23 4.69 -7.50 -1.64
N GLU A 24 4.78 -6.50 -2.52
CA GLU A 24 6.08 -5.91 -2.89
C GLU A 24 6.68 -5.08 -1.74
N LEU A 25 5.85 -4.34 -1.00
CA LEU A 25 6.27 -3.63 0.20
C LEU A 25 6.81 -4.60 1.27
N ASP A 26 6.14 -5.73 1.49
CA ASP A 26 6.62 -6.76 2.43
C ASP A 26 7.96 -7.37 1.99
N LYS A 27 8.19 -7.52 0.69
CA LYS A 27 9.48 -7.98 0.15
C LYS A 27 10.59 -6.96 0.40
N HIS A 28 10.35 -5.68 0.10
CA HIS A 28 11.33 -4.62 0.38
C HIS A 28 11.62 -4.48 1.88
N ARG A 29 10.61 -4.60 2.74
CA ARG A 29 10.76 -4.65 4.19
C ARG A 29 11.68 -5.80 4.63
N ARG A 30 11.42 -7.02 4.17
CA ARG A 30 12.23 -8.22 4.52
C ARG A 30 13.69 -8.10 4.07
N LEU A 31 13.92 -7.42 2.95
CA LEU A 31 15.27 -7.19 2.40
C LEU A 31 15.95 -5.93 2.96
N ASN A 32 15.28 -5.22 3.88
CA ASN A 32 15.70 -3.92 4.41
C ASN A 32 16.03 -2.88 3.31
N GLN A 33 15.31 -2.95 2.20
CA GLN A 33 15.47 -2.04 1.08
C GLN A 33 14.60 -0.80 1.29
N ALA A 34 15.17 0.36 0.98
CA ALA A 34 14.41 1.60 0.94
C ALA A 34 13.62 1.72 -0.36
N ILE A 35 12.44 2.32 -0.29
CA ILE A 35 11.64 2.71 -1.44
C ILE A 35 11.43 4.21 -1.44
N SER A 36 11.24 4.80 -2.62
CA SER A 36 10.83 6.20 -2.73
C SER A 36 9.45 6.27 -3.34
N ILE A 37 8.55 6.99 -2.68
CA ILE A 37 7.18 7.22 -3.12
C ILE A 37 6.98 8.71 -3.41
N TYR A 38 6.18 9.00 -4.42
CA TYR A 38 5.73 10.36 -4.67
C TYR A 38 4.41 10.59 -3.96
N GLN A 39 4.39 11.52 -3.02
CA GLN A 39 3.23 11.85 -2.21
C GLN A 39 3.13 13.36 -2.05
N ASP A 40 1.96 13.92 -2.32
CA ASP A 40 1.65 15.34 -2.08
C ASP A 40 2.67 16.33 -2.68
N GLY A 41 3.14 16.03 -3.90
CA GLY A 41 4.11 16.88 -4.60
C GLY A 41 5.56 16.67 -4.19
N LYS A 42 5.85 15.70 -3.32
CA LYS A 42 7.19 15.45 -2.76
C LYS A 42 7.60 14.00 -2.91
N ILE A 43 8.91 13.77 -3.01
CA ILE A 43 9.49 12.42 -2.93
C ILE A 43 9.77 12.12 -1.45
N ILE A 44 9.18 11.05 -0.95
CA ILE A 44 9.37 10.54 0.41
C ILE A 44 10.08 9.19 0.29
N THR A 45 11.20 9.02 0.99
CA THR A 45 11.91 7.74 1.06
C THR A 45 11.55 7.03 2.35
N LEU A 46 11.09 5.79 2.24
CA LEU A 46 10.77 4.92 3.36
C LEU A 46 11.83 3.84 3.48
N LYS A 47 12.45 3.69 4.64
CA LYS A 47 13.35 2.57 4.95
C LYS A 47 12.55 1.31 5.24
N GLY A 48 13.18 0.14 5.13
CA GLY A 48 12.52 -1.17 5.35
C GLY A 48 11.72 -1.25 6.65
N GLU A 49 12.27 -0.73 7.75
CA GLU A 49 11.61 -0.68 9.07
C GLU A 49 10.36 0.23 9.09
N GLU A 50 10.37 1.33 8.32
CA GLU A 50 9.26 2.30 8.25
C GLU A 50 8.12 1.76 7.39
N ILE A 51 8.43 0.98 6.36
CA ILE A 51 7.43 0.26 5.55
C ILE A 51 6.59 -0.66 6.43
N GLY A 52 7.20 -1.36 7.40
CA GLY A 52 6.49 -2.22 8.35
C GLY A 52 5.44 -1.47 9.17
N LYS A 53 5.81 -0.29 9.70
CA LYS A 53 4.89 0.55 10.49
C LYS A 53 3.66 0.97 9.67
N ILE A 54 3.84 1.27 8.38
CA ILE A 54 2.75 1.65 7.48
C ILE A 54 1.84 0.46 7.16
N LEU A 55 2.40 -0.73 6.96
CA LEU A 55 1.64 -1.94 6.68
C LEU A 55 0.82 -2.41 7.88
N ASP A 56 1.33 -2.24 9.10
CA ASP A 56 0.64 -2.65 10.32
C ASP A 56 -0.51 -1.70 10.68
N ASN A 57 -0.34 -0.39 10.50
CA ASN A 57 -1.39 0.62 10.73
C ASN A 57 -2.60 0.50 9.77
N ASN A 58 -2.45 -0.22 8.64
CA ASN A 58 -3.54 -0.43 7.69
C ASN A 58 -4.32 -1.74 7.92
N LYS A 59 -3.93 -2.58 8.90
CA LYS A 59 -4.69 -3.80 9.25
C LYS A 59 -5.99 -3.50 10.01
N ASP A 60 -6.12 -2.32 10.59
CA ASP A 60 -7.28 -1.94 11.41
C ASP A 60 -8.44 -1.31 10.59
N ASN A 61 -8.28 -1.16 9.27
CA ASN A 61 -9.24 -0.50 8.38
C ASN A 61 -9.88 -1.43 7.32
N ASP A 62 -9.71 -2.75 7.43
CA ASP A 62 -10.36 -3.76 6.57
C ASP A 62 -11.57 -4.41 7.28
#